data_AF-A0A9P4SCX9-F1
#
_entry.id   AF-A0A9P4SCX9-F1
#
_cell.length_a   1.000
_cell.length_b   1.000
_cell.length_c   1.000
_cell.angle_alpha   90.00
_cell.angle_beta   90.00
_cell.angle_gamma   90.00
#
_symmetry.space_group_name_H-M   'P 1'
#
loop_
_entity.id
_entity.type
_entity.pdbx_description
1 polymer ?
#
loop_
_entity_poly.entity_id
_entity_poly.type
_entity_poly.pdbx_seq_one_letter_code
_entity_poly.pdbx_strand_id
1 'polypeptide(L)'
;MRLLQYATFLVSALLVAPVIAAPEATVETDKKGLEKRKIEKRGGPRKGDNKYFHEPGSDDILGHYDTRYFKEAVSYDERTDTLTHMIRAYLTWFREQGLETWIAHGTLLGWWWNGKMLPWDWDVDTQVSGATLDYMGKHHNRTIHHYVSEDKTVRRDYLLDVNRWAWQRERGDGQNIIDARWIDMRNGLYIDITGLSETQPDIHPGIWSCKNFHRYKTTELYPMRESIYEGVPALIPYAYDKILTDEYKDKALVVTEFQGHTWNPDLKEWVKNPETTNEKKEKKIKRSILSW
;
A
#
# COMPACT_ATOMS: atom_id res chain seq x y z
N MET A 1 4.18 -61.80 53.39
CA MET A 1 2.93 -62.15 52.68
C MET A 1 2.76 -61.20 51.50
N ARG A 2 2.69 -61.76 50.26
CA ARG A 2 2.34 -61.17 48.93
C ARG A 2 3.26 -60.02 48.45
N LEU A 3 4.17 -60.11 47.46
CA LEU A 3 4.24 -60.70 46.09
C LEU A 3 3.19 -60.17 45.08
N LEU A 4 3.63 -59.29 44.17
CA LEU A 4 3.45 -59.27 42.70
C LEU A 4 4.25 -58.04 42.14
N GLN A 5 5.32 -58.08 41.32
CA GLN A 5 5.66 -58.68 40.01
C GLN A 5 5.27 -57.86 38.75
N TYR A 6 6.31 -57.46 38.00
CA TYR A 6 6.44 -57.14 36.55
C TYR A 6 5.78 -55.83 36.03
N ALA A 7 6.26 -55.13 34.99
CA ALA A 7 7.27 -55.39 33.96
C ALA A 7 7.85 -54.08 33.40
N THR A 8 9.10 -54.14 32.97
CA THR A 8 9.81 -53.21 32.08
C THR A 8 9.23 -53.14 30.66
N PHE A 9 9.20 -51.96 30.05
CA PHE A 9 9.34 -51.81 28.59
C PHE A 9 10.20 -50.57 28.26
N LEU A 10 11.27 -50.84 27.52
CA LEU A 10 12.22 -49.93 26.87
C LEU A 10 11.67 -49.66 25.46
N VAL A 11 11.48 -48.40 25.03
CA VAL A 11 11.50 -48.03 23.61
C VAL A 11 12.06 -46.62 23.41
N SER A 12 12.88 -46.53 22.37
CA SER A 12 13.79 -45.53 21.84
C SER A 12 13.26 -44.12 21.53
N ALA A 13 14.20 -43.17 21.58
CA ALA A 13 14.14 -41.82 21.04
C ALA A 13 13.95 -41.77 19.51
N LEU A 14 13.24 -40.73 19.04
CA LEU A 14 13.44 -40.12 17.72
C LEU A 14 12.88 -38.69 17.73
N LEU A 15 13.80 -37.73 17.57
CA LEU A 15 13.54 -36.31 17.26
C LEU A 15 12.97 -36.22 15.84
N VAL A 16 11.83 -35.55 15.66
CA VAL A 16 11.37 -35.11 14.35
C VAL A 16 10.94 -33.65 14.45
N ALA A 17 11.70 -32.78 13.79
CA ALA A 17 11.37 -31.37 13.57
C ALA A 17 10.28 -31.23 12.49
N PRO A 18 9.34 -30.28 12.59
CA PRO A 18 8.45 -29.97 11.49
C PRO A 18 9.18 -29.12 10.44
N VAL A 19 9.31 -29.70 9.24
CA VAL A 19 9.86 -29.11 8.03
C VAL A 19 8.82 -28.18 7.40
N ILE A 20 9.26 -26.97 7.03
CA ILE A 20 8.53 -26.02 6.18
C ILE A 20 8.49 -26.60 4.76
N ALA A 21 7.29 -26.83 4.21
CA ALA A 21 7.12 -27.20 2.81
C ALA A 21 6.52 -26.02 2.02
N ALA A 22 7.32 -25.47 1.10
CA ALA A 22 6.85 -24.62 0.01
C ALA A 22 6.29 -25.51 -1.12
N PRO A 23 5.24 -25.09 -1.86
CA PRO A 23 4.74 -25.87 -2.98
C PRO A 23 5.62 -25.70 -4.23
N GLU A 24 6.05 -26.84 -4.77
CA GLU A 24 6.78 -27.00 -6.02
C GLU A 24 5.79 -26.98 -7.20
N ALA A 25 6.06 -26.16 -8.22
CA ALA A 25 5.25 -26.07 -9.42
C ALA A 25 5.65 -27.16 -10.41
N THR A 26 4.75 -28.12 -10.66
CA THR A 26 4.89 -29.09 -11.76
C THR A 26 4.35 -28.50 -13.06
N VAL A 27 5.22 -28.47 -14.06
CA VAL A 27 4.93 -28.08 -15.44
C VAL A 27 4.49 -29.33 -16.20
N GLU A 28 3.23 -29.38 -16.63
CA GLU A 28 2.79 -30.28 -17.69
C GLU A 28 2.42 -29.46 -18.93
N THR A 29 3.15 -29.70 -20.00
CA THR A 29 2.94 -29.13 -21.32
C THR A 29 1.85 -29.90 -22.05
N ASP A 30 0.81 -29.21 -22.52
CA ASP A 30 0.04 -29.67 -23.67
C ASP A 30 -0.19 -28.55 -24.68
N LYS A 31 0.21 -28.82 -25.92
CA LYS A 31 0.22 -27.89 -27.06
C LYS A 31 -1.01 -28.16 -27.92
N LYS A 32 -2.06 -27.32 -27.84
CA LYS A 32 -3.05 -27.20 -28.91
C LYS A 32 -3.60 -25.77 -29.03
N GLY A 33 -3.56 -25.25 -30.26
CA GLY A 33 -4.49 -24.23 -30.75
C GLY A 33 -4.05 -22.78 -30.63
N LEU A 34 -3.39 -22.27 -31.66
CA LEU A 34 -3.24 -20.84 -31.92
C LEU A 34 -4.64 -20.26 -32.27
N GLU A 35 -5.27 -19.56 -31.35
CA GLU A 35 -6.45 -18.73 -31.65
C GLU A 35 -6.20 -17.30 -31.16
N LYS A 36 -6.30 -16.35 -32.10
CA LYS A 36 -6.10 -14.92 -31.88
C LYS A 36 -7.03 -14.42 -30.77
N ARG A 37 -6.52 -14.25 -29.55
CA ARG A 37 -7.27 -13.58 -28.47
C ARG A 37 -7.40 -12.10 -28.82
N LYS A 38 -8.57 -11.73 -29.33
CA LYS A 38 -9.10 -10.36 -29.28
C LYS A 38 -8.97 -9.85 -27.85
N ILE A 39 -8.41 -8.65 -27.69
CA ILE A 39 -8.47 -7.90 -26.44
C ILE A 39 -9.95 -7.58 -26.20
N GLU A 40 -10.60 -8.38 -25.35
CA GLU A 40 -11.91 -8.06 -24.82
C GLU A 40 -11.75 -6.86 -23.89
N LYS A 41 -12.19 -5.67 -24.34
CA LYS A 41 -12.60 -4.62 -23.43
C LYS A 41 -13.72 -5.18 -22.55
N ARG A 42 -13.40 -5.60 -21.34
CA ARG A 42 -14.44 -6.03 -20.39
C ARG A 42 -15.17 -4.79 -19.92
N GLY A 43 -16.46 -4.78 -20.29
CA GLY A 43 -17.42 -3.73 -20.00
C GLY A 43 -17.68 -3.54 -18.51
N GLY A 44 -18.40 -2.45 -18.22
CA GLY A 44 -18.66 -1.92 -16.89
C GLY A 44 -19.29 -2.88 -15.88
N PRO A 45 -19.54 -2.38 -14.65
CA PRO A 45 -19.82 -3.21 -13.48
C PRO A 45 -20.96 -4.21 -13.74
N ARG A 46 -20.69 -5.47 -13.43
CA ARG A 46 -21.69 -6.55 -13.52
C ARG A 46 -22.76 -6.29 -12.47
N LYS A 47 -24.02 -6.59 -12.80
CA LYS A 47 -25.15 -6.52 -11.84
C LYS A 47 -24.78 -7.32 -10.57
N GLY A 48 -24.61 -6.63 -9.43
CA GLY A 48 -24.18 -7.22 -8.15
C GLY A 48 -22.77 -6.84 -7.69
N ASP A 49 -22.03 -6.04 -8.46
CA ASP A 49 -20.73 -5.51 -8.04
C ASP A 49 -20.93 -4.37 -7.02
N ASN A 50 -20.58 -4.62 -5.75
CA ASN A 50 -20.70 -3.66 -4.65
C ASN A 50 -19.43 -2.83 -4.45
N LYS A 51 -18.37 -3.11 -5.22
CA LYS A 51 -17.12 -2.38 -5.16
C LYS A 51 -17.36 -0.92 -5.52
N TYR A 52 -16.81 -0.01 -4.72
CA TYR A 52 -16.96 1.43 -4.95
C TYR A 52 -15.89 1.99 -5.88
N PHE A 53 -14.62 1.66 -5.60
CA PHE A 53 -13.48 2.10 -6.39
C PHE A 53 -13.09 1.04 -7.42
N HIS A 54 -12.79 1.47 -8.64
CA HIS A 54 -12.47 0.57 -9.75
C HIS A 54 -11.15 0.95 -10.41
N GLU A 55 -10.26 -0.03 -10.47
CA GLU A 55 -8.95 0.05 -11.08
C GLU A 55 -8.98 -0.56 -12.50
N PRO A 56 -8.21 -0.03 -13.46
CA PRO A 56 -8.15 -0.56 -14.83
C PRO A 56 -7.50 -1.95 -14.90
N GLY A 57 -6.79 -2.36 -13.86
CA GLY A 57 -6.20 -3.69 -13.71
C GLY A 57 -5.91 -4.02 -12.26
N SER A 58 -5.32 -5.19 -12.02
CA SER A 58 -5.02 -5.69 -10.67
C SER A 58 -3.55 -6.06 -10.49
N ASP A 59 -2.68 -5.60 -11.39
CA ASP A 59 -1.23 -5.75 -11.25
C ASP A 59 -0.62 -4.54 -10.52
N ASP A 60 0.66 -4.63 -10.16
CA ASP A 60 1.42 -3.62 -9.39
C ASP A 60 1.59 -2.26 -10.12
N ILE A 61 0.95 -2.08 -11.28
CA ILE A 61 0.97 -0.81 -12.02
C ILE A 61 -0.48 -0.34 -12.17
N LEU A 62 -1.32 -1.14 -12.82
CA LEU A 62 -2.70 -0.80 -13.14
C LEU A 62 -3.61 -0.80 -11.92
N GLY A 63 -3.23 -1.45 -10.83
CA GLY A 63 -3.94 -1.41 -9.54
C GLY A 63 -3.93 -0.03 -8.88
N HIS A 64 -3.04 0.86 -9.29
CA HIS A 64 -2.82 2.14 -8.60
C HIS A 64 -3.48 3.34 -9.32
N TYR A 65 -4.44 3.06 -10.21
CA TYR A 65 -5.16 4.08 -10.97
C TYR A 65 -6.67 3.99 -10.77
N ASP A 66 -7.33 5.15 -10.70
CA ASP A 66 -8.78 5.25 -10.78
C ASP A 66 -9.22 5.22 -12.25
N THR A 67 -10.08 4.25 -12.59
CA THR A 67 -10.58 4.01 -13.94
C THR A 67 -11.23 5.25 -14.58
N ARG A 68 -11.80 6.17 -13.79
CA ARG A 68 -12.48 7.37 -14.33
C ARG A 68 -11.51 8.35 -14.98
N TYR A 69 -10.27 8.39 -14.52
CA TYR A 69 -9.24 9.32 -14.97
C TYR A 69 -8.06 8.65 -15.67
N PHE A 70 -7.97 7.32 -15.58
CA PHE A 70 -6.95 6.53 -16.27
C PHE A 70 -7.06 6.63 -17.80
N LYS A 71 -5.92 6.86 -18.45
CA LYS A 71 -5.78 6.85 -19.92
C LYS A 71 -4.75 5.84 -20.36
N GLU A 72 -3.56 5.94 -19.77
CA GLU A 72 -2.44 5.04 -19.97
C GLU A 72 -1.56 5.06 -18.72
N ALA A 73 -0.72 4.04 -18.55
CA ALA A 73 0.23 4.00 -17.45
C ALA A 73 1.34 5.04 -17.67
N VAL A 74 1.57 5.88 -16.66
CA VAL A 74 2.59 6.92 -16.72
C VAL A 74 4.01 6.35 -16.64
N SER A 75 4.99 7.15 -17.10
CA SER A 75 6.40 6.80 -16.98
C SER A 75 6.88 6.82 -15.52
N TYR A 76 8.06 6.25 -15.28
CA TYR A 76 8.68 6.25 -13.94
C TYR A 76 8.88 7.67 -13.37
N ASP A 77 9.36 8.61 -14.20
CA ASP A 77 9.61 9.99 -13.78
C ASP A 77 8.31 10.74 -13.57
N GLU A 78 7.33 10.55 -14.46
CA GLU A 78 6.00 11.16 -14.33
C GLU A 78 5.23 10.62 -13.12
N ARG A 79 5.36 9.32 -12.79
CA ARG A 79 4.80 8.76 -11.57
C ARG A 79 5.40 9.43 -10.34
N THR A 80 6.74 9.51 -10.28
CA THR A 80 7.44 10.14 -9.16
C THR A 80 7.00 11.60 -9.00
N ASP A 81 7.02 12.38 -10.08
CA ASP A 81 6.48 13.75 -10.10
C ASP A 81 5.02 13.80 -9.64
N THR A 82 4.20 12.85 -10.11
CA THR A 82 2.78 12.80 -9.77
C THR A 82 2.58 12.61 -8.28
N LEU A 83 3.14 11.54 -7.71
CA LEU A 83 2.95 11.16 -6.32
C LEU A 83 3.54 12.20 -5.36
N THR A 84 4.73 12.77 -5.65
CA THR A 84 5.36 13.81 -4.81
C THR A 84 4.47 15.05 -4.67
N HIS A 85 3.95 15.58 -5.78
CA HIS A 85 3.05 16.73 -5.71
C HIS A 85 1.69 16.39 -5.10
N MET A 86 1.21 15.16 -5.32
CA MET A 86 -0.05 14.70 -4.76
C MET A 86 0.00 14.59 -3.23
N ILE A 87 1.04 13.99 -2.66
CA ILE A 87 1.17 13.91 -1.20
C ILE A 87 1.42 15.28 -0.56
N ARG A 88 2.17 16.17 -1.22
CA ARG A 88 2.32 17.56 -0.79
C ARG A 88 0.98 18.29 -0.71
N ALA A 89 0.17 18.17 -1.77
CA ALA A 89 -1.16 18.77 -1.82
C ALA A 89 -2.07 18.22 -0.71
N TYR A 90 -2.08 16.89 -0.56
CA TYR A 90 -2.88 16.20 0.46
C TYR A 90 -2.53 16.65 1.88
N LEU A 91 -1.26 16.55 2.28
CA LEU A 91 -0.82 16.89 3.64
C LEU A 91 -1.04 18.37 3.96
N THR A 92 -0.77 19.25 3.00
CA THR A 92 -1.00 20.70 3.16
C THR A 92 -2.48 20.99 3.34
N TRP A 93 -3.34 20.40 2.49
CA TRP A 93 -4.79 20.62 2.56
C TRP A 93 -5.37 20.13 3.88
N PHE A 94 -5.01 18.93 4.35
CA PHE A 94 -5.48 18.42 5.65
C PHE A 94 -5.09 19.35 6.80
N ARG A 95 -3.85 19.85 6.79
CA ARG A 95 -3.37 20.81 7.79
C ARG A 95 -4.14 22.13 7.73
N GLU A 96 -4.41 22.67 6.54
CA GLU A 96 -5.19 23.90 6.35
C GLU A 96 -6.64 23.76 6.82
N GLN A 97 -7.25 22.58 6.65
CA GLN A 97 -8.59 22.30 7.18
C GLN A 97 -8.61 21.99 8.68
N GLY A 98 -7.45 21.88 9.33
CA GLY A 98 -7.35 21.42 10.72
C GLY A 98 -7.79 19.96 10.90
N LEU A 99 -7.67 19.13 9.86
CA LEU A 99 -8.00 17.71 9.89
C LEU A 99 -6.75 16.88 10.15
N GLU A 100 -6.85 15.94 11.11
CA GLU A 100 -5.74 15.03 11.44
C GLU A 100 -5.65 13.88 10.43
N THR A 101 -4.47 13.73 9.82
CA THR A 101 -4.07 12.58 9.00
C THR A 101 -2.59 12.29 9.22
N TRP A 102 -2.17 11.04 9.06
CA TRP A 102 -0.77 10.63 9.15
C TRP A 102 -0.42 9.65 8.03
N ILE A 103 0.86 9.60 7.68
CA ILE A 103 1.39 8.64 6.72
C ILE A 103 1.51 7.24 7.35
N ALA A 104 1.26 6.20 6.56
CA ALA A 104 1.24 4.81 7.03
C ALA A 104 1.93 3.87 6.02
N HIS A 105 2.07 2.59 6.39
CA HIS A 105 2.51 1.53 5.48
C HIS A 105 3.80 1.88 4.70
N GLY A 106 3.80 1.73 3.37
CA GLY A 106 4.98 1.99 2.52
C GLY A 106 5.41 3.45 2.54
N THR A 107 4.45 4.36 2.70
CA THR A 107 4.72 5.81 2.82
C THR A 107 5.47 6.13 4.10
N LEU A 108 5.10 5.51 5.23
CA LEU A 108 5.83 5.64 6.49
C LEU A 108 7.23 4.99 6.41
N LEU A 109 7.37 3.88 5.68
CA LEU A 109 8.66 3.24 5.44
C LEU A 109 9.59 4.13 4.62
N GLY A 110 9.09 4.79 3.57
CA GLY A 110 9.86 5.79 2.84
C GLY A 110 10.31 6.94 3.73
N TRP A 111 9.40 7.43 4.59
CA TRP A 111 9.72 8.45 5.57
C TRP A 111 10.88 8.05 6.50
N TRP A 112 10.90 6.80 6.96
CA TRP A 112 11.97 6.29 7.83
C TRP A 112 13.37 6.43 7.23
N TRP A 113 13.52 6.27 5.91
CA TRP A 113 14.83 6.32 5.24
C TRP A 113 15.36 7.76 5.09
N ASN A 114 14.57 8.67 4.54
CA ASN A 114 14.98 10.06 4.31
C ASN A 114 13.83 11.07 4.28
N GLY A 115 12.65 10.71 4.76
CA GLY A 115 11.49 11.59 4.64
C GLY A 115 10.96 11.70 3.21
N LYS A 116 11.25 10.73 2.33
CA LYS A 116 10.78 10.73 0.93
C LYS A 116 10.10 9.43 0.55
N MET A 117 9.41 9.43 -0.58
CA MET A 117 8.81 8.25 -1.16
C MET A 117 9.88 7.26 -1.63
N LEU A 118 9.61 5.96 -1.45
CA LEU A 118 10.47 4.92 -1.98
C LEU A 118 10.42 4.93 -3.51
N PRO A 119 11.56 4.94 -4.23
CA PRO A 119 11.54 5.18 -5.67
C PRO A 119 10.87 4.09 -6.51
N TRP A 120 10.62 2.89 -5.96
CA TRP A 120 9.88 1.83 -6.66
C TRP A 120 8.41 1.80 -6.31
N ASP A 121 7.98 2.51 -5.26
CA ASP A 121 6.62 2.43 -4.74
C ASP A 121 5.63 3.15 -5.65
N TRP A 122 4.48 2.50 -5.89
CA TRP A 122 3.37 3.05 -6.67
C TRP A 122 2.27 3.58 -5.79
N ASP A 123 2.29 3.21 -4.50
CA ASP A 123 1.27 3.53 -3.53
C ASP A 123 1.68 4.70 -2.67
N VAL A 124 0.65 5.44 -2.25
CA VAL A 124 0.75 6.37 -1.14
C VAL A 124 -0.42 6.06 -0.21
N ASP A 125 -0.07 5.68 1.02
CA ASP A 125 -1.00 5.23 2.04
C ASP A 125 -1.03 6.22 3.19
N THR A 126 -2.24 6.65 3.51
CA THR A 126 -2.50 7.55 4.63
C THR A 126 -3.62 7.01 5.49
N GLN A 127 -3.63 7.44 6.73
CA GLN A 127 -4.66 7.07 7.68
C GLN A 127 -5.25 8.31 8.33
N VAL A 128 -6.50 8.16 8.77
CA VAL A 128 -7.27 9.17 9.49
C VAL A 128 -8.07 8.49 10.61
N SER A 129 -8.46 9.26 11.63
CA SER A 129 -9.42 8.74 12.62
C SER A 129 -10.80 8.51 11.98
N GLY A 130 -11.60 7.61 12.55
CA GLY A 130 -12.98 7.39 12.10
C GLY A 130 -13.85 8.64 12.20
N ALA A 131 -13.57 9.51 13.17
CA ALA A 131 -14.24 10.80 13.32
C ALA A 131 -13.86 11.76 12.18
N THR A 132 -12.58 11.86 11.83
CA THR A 132 -12.11 12.64 10.68
C THR A 132 -12.73 12.11 9.38
N LEU A 133 -12.77 10.79 9.20
CA LEU A 133 -13.38 10.16 8.02
C LEU A 133 -14.89 10.48 7.90
N ASP A 134 -15.63 10.41 8.99
CA ASP A 134 -17.06 10.78 9.03
C ASP A 134 -17.26 12.27 8.68
N TYR A 135 -16.41 13.15 9.22
CA TYR A 135 -16.42 14.57 8.88
C TYR A 135 -16.13 14.81 7.39
N MET A 136 -15.09 14.18 6.85
CA MET A 136 -14.76 14.25 5.41
C MET A 136 -15.95 13.80 4.55
N GLY A 137 -16.59 12.69 4.92
CA GLY A 137 -17.75 12.15 4.21
C GLY A 137 -18.94 13.12 4.16
N LYS A 138 -19.17 13.87 5.24
CA LYS A 138 -20.29 14.83 5.36
C LYS A 138 -20.02 16.18 4.70
N HIS A 139 -18.78 16.66 4.74
CA HIS A 139 -18.45 18.05 4.41
C HIS A 139 -17.59 18.22 3.17
N HIS A 140 -16.80 17.21 2.79
CA HIS A 140 -15.80 17.32 1.73
C HIS A 140 -15.89 16.24 0.65
N ASN A 141 -16.82 15.28 0.76
CA ASN A 141 -16.96 14.23 -0.24
C ASN A 141 -17.28 14.81 -1.62
N ARG A 142 -16.52 14.35 -2.64
CA ARG A 142 -16.59 14.78 -4.04
C ARG A 142 -16.27 16.26 -4.27
N THR A 143 -15.47 16.86 -3.40
CA THR A 143 -14.93 18.20 -3.63
C THR A 143 -13.64 18.13 -4.45
N ILE A 144 -13.41 19.18 -5.26
CA ILE A 144 -12.21 19.33 -6.08
C ILE A 144 -11.28 20.33 -5.39
N HIS A 145 -10.02 19.95 -5.26
CA HIS A 145 -8.98 20.73 -4.62
C HIS A 145 -7.95 21.18 -5.64
N HIS A 146 -7.80 22.50 -5.75
CA HIS A 146 -6.86 23.14 -6.66
C HIS A 146 -5.52 23.34 -5.95
N TYR A 147 -4.49 22.66 -6.44
CA TYR A 147 -3.13 22.73 -5.92
C TYR A 147 -2.25 23.56 -6.85
N VAL A 148 -1.42 24.41 -6.23
CA VAL A 148 -0.33 25.13 -6.89
C VAL A 148 0.93 24.88 -6.08
N SER A 149 2.00 24.43 -6.74
CA SER A 149 3.29 24.23 -6.06
C SER A 149 3.87 25.53 -5.53
N GLU A 150 4.76 25.44 -4.54
CA GLU A 150 5.41 26.58 -3.90
C GLU A 150 6.15 27.49 -4.91
N ASP A 151 6.83 26.88 -5.88
CA ASP A 151 7.51 27.56 -6.99
C ASP A 151 6.55 28.04 -8.10
N LYS A 152 5.25 27.75 -7.98
CA LYS A 152 4.15 28.11 -8.89
C LYS A 152 4.28 27.53 -10.30
N THR A 153 5.13 26.53 -10.51
CA THR A 153 5.35 25.90 -11.82
C THR A 153 4.34 24.79 -12.11
N VAL A 154 3.83 24.13 -11.07
CA VAL A 154 2.90 23.00 -11.18
C VAL A 154 1.53 23.40 -10.67
N ARG A 155 0.50 23.06 -11.46
CA ARG A 155 -0.91 23.21 -11.08
C ARG A 155 -1.64 21.90 -11.33
N ARG A 156 -2.45 21.47 -10.38
CA ARG A 156 -3.18 20.20 -10.43
C ARG A 156 -4.51 20.29 -9.70
N ASP A 157 -5.44 19.45 -10.15
CA ASP A 157 -6.76 19.31 -9.56
C ASP A 157 -6.89 17.90 -9.01
N TYR A 158 -7.29 17.82 -7.74
CA TYR A 158 -7.47 16.57 -7.04
C TYR A 158 -8.91 16.40 -6.59
N LEU A 159 -9.47 15.21 -6.78
CA LEU A 159 -10.78 14.84 -6.27
C LEU A 159 -10.61 14.13 -4.92
N LEU A 160 -11.24 14.65 -3.87
CA LEU A 160 -11.46 13.88 -2.65
C LEU A 160 -12.75 13.08 -2.76
N ASP A 161 -12.66 11.75 -2.85
CA ASP A 161 -13.80 10.85 -3.00
C ASP A 161 -13.89 9.88 -1.82
N VAL A 162 -14.95 10.02 -1.02
CA VAL A 162 -15.21 9.18 0.15
C VAL A 162 -16.15 8.05 -0.25
N ASN A 163 -15.71 6.82 0.02
CA ASN A 163 -16.46 5.61 -0.27
C ASN A 163 -17.79 5.62 0.49
N ARG A 164 -18.90 5.33 -0.21
CA ARG A 164 -20.23 5.22 0.41
C ARG A 164 -20.29 4.18 1.53
N TRP A 165 -19.36 3.22 1.56
CA TRP A 165 -19.23 2.18 2.57
C TRP A 165 -18.26 2.55 3.71
N ALA A 166 -17.80 3.80 3.79
CA ALA A 166 -16.91 4.28 4.85
C ALA A 166 -17.53 4.16 6.26
N TRP A 167 -18.87 4.20 6.37
CA TRP A 167 -19.58 4.02 7.64
C TRP A 167 -19.44 2.60 8.22
N GLN A 168 -19.30 1.58 7.36
CA GLN A 168 -19.06 0.22 7.81
C GLN A 168 -17.61 0.16 8.28
N ARG A 169 -17.33 -0.24 9.52
CA ARG A 169 -15.94 -0.33 10.02
C ARG A 169 -15.38 -1.76 10.02
N GLU A 170 -16.23 -2.74 9.75
CA GLU A 170 -15.82 -4.14 9.53
C GLU A 170 -15.46 -4.39 8.06
N ARG A 171 -14.70 -5.47 7.81
CA ARG A 171 -14.22 -5.83 6.46
C ARG A 171 -15.33 -6.12 5.45
N GLY A 172 -16.46 -6.66 5.91
CA GLY A 172 -17.56 -7.10 5.05
C GLY A 172 -17.11 -8.15 4.03
N ASP A 173 -17.49 -7.96 2.76
CA ASP A 173 -17.11 -8.82 1.64
C ASP A 173 -15.69 -8.59 1.10
N GLY A 174 -14.95 -7.65 1.69
CA GLY A 174 -13.58 -7.30 1.29
C GLY A 174 -13.47 -6.44 0.03
N GLN A 175 -14.58 -6.00 -0.58
CA GLN A 175 -14.54 -5.16 -1.78
C GLN A 175 -14.32 -3.67 -1.46
N ASN A 176 -14.62 -3.24 -0.23
CA ASN A 176 -14.63 -1.84 0.19
C ASN A 176 -13.72 -1.58 1.39
N ILE A 177 -12.50 -2.13 1.31
CA ILE A 177 -11.47 -1.99 2.34
C ILE A 177 -10.97 -0.54 2.45
N ILE A 178 -10.81 0.16 1.32
CA ILE A 178 -10.39 1.57 1.29
C ILE A 178 -11.59 2.48 1.50
N ASP A 179 -11.41 3.46 2.39
CA ASP A 179 -12.47 4.34 2.87
C ASP A 179 -12.60 5.64 2.05
N ALA A 180 -11.50 6.19 1.56
CA ALA A 180 -11.52 7.35 0.67
C ALA A 180 -10.26 7.37 -0.21
N ARG A 181 -10.32 8.17 -1.28
CA ARG A 181 -9.18 8.43 -2.16
C ARG A 181 -9.01 9.91 -2.42
N TRP A 182 -7.76 10.33 -2.52
CA TRP A 182 -7.36 11.62 -3.07
C TRP A 182 -6.78 11.39 -4.46
N ILE A 183 -7.50 11.77 -5.52
CA ILE A 183 -7.27 11.29 -6.88
C ILE A 183 -6.76 12.43 -7.76
N ASP A 184 -5.62 12.23 -8.44
CA ASP A 184 -5.15 13.13 -9.50
C ASP A 184 -6.04 12.97 -10.74
N MET A 185 -6.78 14.04 -11.07
CA MET A 185 -7.76 14.00 -12.16
C MET A 185 -7.10 13.96 -13.55
N ARG A 186 -5.78 14.13 -13.67
CA ARG A 186 -5.08 14.13 -14.96
C ARG A 186 -4.81 12.73 -15.49
N ASN A 187 -4.38 11.83 -14.61
CA ASN A 187 -3.93 10.48 -14.96
C ASN A 187 -4.56 9.37 -14.11
N GLY A 188 -5.22 9.69 -13.00
CA GLY A 188 -5.92 8.75 -12.14
C GLY A 188 -5.09 8.12 -11.03
N LEU A 189 -3.80 8.47 -10.87
CA LEU A 189 -3.06 8.07 -9.66
C LEU A 189 -3.76 8.64 -8.42
N TYR A 190 -3.67 7.94 -7.30
CA TYR A 190 -4.37 8.32 -6.07
C TYR A 190 -3.56 8.03 -4.81
N ILE A 191 -3.98 8.67 -3.71
CA ILE A 191 -3.62 8.30 -2.34
C ILE A 191 -4.79 7.50 -1.76
N ASP A 192 -4.50 6.34 -1.18
CA ASP A 192 -5.47 5.61 -0.38
C ASP A 192 -5.54 6.19 1.04
N ILE A 193 -6.77 6.45 1.49
CA ILE A 193 -7.06 6.99 2.81
C ILE A 193 -7.85 5.94 3.58
N THR A 194 -7.26 5.43 4.66
CA THR A 194 -7.86 4.39 5.49
C THR A 194 -8.27 4.94 6.85
N GLY A 195 -9.52 4.73 7.24
CA GLY A 195 -10.00 5.12 8.57
C GLY A 195 -9.59 4.12 9.65
N LEU A 196 -9.20 4.60 10.82
CA LEU A 196 -9.02 3.80 12.02
C LEU A 196 -10.14 4.06 13.02
N SER A 197 -10.68 3.02 13.64
CA SER A 197 -11.70 3.14 14.68
C SER A 197 -11.56 2.07 15.75
N GLU A 198 -11.94 2.39 16.99
CA GLU A 198 -12.18 1.39 18.02
C GLU A 198 -13.51 0.69 17.74
N THR A 199 -13.45 -0.49 17.14
CA THR A 199 -14.65 -1.25 16.73
C THR A 199 -15.23 -2.11 17.85
N GLN A 200 -14.41 -2.47 18.83
CA GLN A 200 -14.79 -3.32 19.96
C GLN A 200 -14.22 -2.77 21.28
N PRO A 201 -14.58 -1.52 21.68
CA PRO A 201 -14.00 -0.89 22.86
C PRO A 201 -14.33 -1.65 24.17
N ASP A 202 -15.45 -2.38 24.22
CA ASP A 202 -15.84 -3.17 25.40
C ASP A 202 -14.96 -4.42 25.61
N ILE A 203 -14.39 -4.96 24.54
CA ILE A 203 -13.59 -6.21 24.56
C ILE A 203 -12.10 -5.89 24.45
N HIS A 204 -11.75 -4.90 23.63
CA HIS A 204 -10.40 -4.49 23.31
C HIS A 204 -10.26 -2.96 23.38
N PRO A 205 -10.39 -2.37 24.59
CA PRO A 205 -10.32 -0.94 24.77
C PRO A 205 -8.96 -0.38 24.30
N GLY A 206 -8.99 0.74 23.58
CA GLY A 206 -7.79 1.40 23.09
C GLY A 206 -7.10 0.68 21.93
N ILE A 207 -7.76 -0.30 21.30
CA ILE A 207 -7.30 -0.93 20.04
C ILE A 207 -8.05 -0.32 18.86
N TRP A 208 -7.29 0.41 18.05
CA TRP A 208 -7.74 1.00 16.80
C TRP A 208 -7.58 -0.02 15.68
N SER A 209 -8.57 -0.13 14.80
CA SER A 209 -8.56 -1.10 13.71
C SER A 209 -9.07 -0.51 12.40
N CYS A 210 -8.57 -1.06 11.29
CA CYS A 210 -9.12 -0.81 9.96
C CYS A 210 -9.76 -2.07 9.38
N LYS A 211 -10.36 -1.93 8.19
CA LYS A 211 -11.02 -3.01 7.45
C LYS A 211 -10.07 -4.09 6.93
N ASN A 212 -8.76 -3.81 6.89
CA ASN A 212 -7.74 -4.73 6.38
C ASN A 212 -6.97 -5.47 7.49
N PHE A 213 -7.59 -5.66 8.66
CA PHE A 213 -7.00 -6.39 9.79
C PHE A 213 -5.80 -5.73 10.48
N HIS A 214 -5.41 -4.50 10.10
CA HIS A 214 -4.45 -3.73 10.88
C HIS A 214 -5.07 -3.33 12.22
N ARG A 215 -4.27 -3.48 13.28
CA ARG A 215 -4.64 -3.13 14.65
C ARG A 215 -3.48 -2.41 15.31
N TYR A 216 -3.80 -1.31 15.99
CA TYR A 216 -2.82 -0.49 16.69
C TYR A 216 -3.32 -0.18 18.09
N LYS A 217 -2.42 -0.16 19.07
CA LYS A 217 -2.73 0.39 20.39
C LYS A 217 -2.78 1.90 20.28
N THR A 218 -3.63 2.53 21.10
CA THR A 218 -3.69 4.00 21.21
C THR A 218 -2.32 4.59 21.51
N THR A 219 -1.52 3.94 22.37
CA THR A 219 -0.15 4.37 22.70
C THR A 219 0.88 4.18 21.58
N GLU A 220 0.55 3.42 20.55
CA GLU A 220 1.40 3.27 19.35
C GLU A 220 1.14 4.40 18.35
N LEU A 221 -0.09 4.93 18.32
CA LEU A 221 -0.47 6.05 17.45
C LEU A 221 -0.23 7.41 18.11
N TYR A 222 -0.69 7.59 19.35
CA TYR A 222 -0.79 8.89 20.01
C TYR A 222 0.17 9.06 21.21
N PRO A 223 0.60 10.30 21.51
CA PRO A 223 0.43 11.49 20.67
C PRO A 223 1.25 11.37 19.39
N MET A 224 0.65 11.73 18.24
CA MET A 224 1.38 11.70 16.98
C MET A 224 2.54 12.68 17.00
N ARG A 225 3.56 12.40 16.19
CA ARG A 225 4.76 13.23 16.10
C ARG A 225 4.68 14.08 14.83
N GLU A 226 5.05 15.35 14.94
CA GLU A 226 5.30 16.18 13.77
C GLU A 226 6.65 15.83 13.14
N SER A 227 6.68 15.77 11.81
CA SER A 227 7.87 15.51 11.02
C SER A 227 7.74 16.18 9.64
N ILE A 228 8.67 15.89 8.74
CA ILE A 228 8.65 16.35 7.35
C ILE A 228 8.61 15.13 6.42
N TYR A 229 7.72 15.16 5.44
CA TYR A 229 7.65 14.17 4.36
C TYR A 229 7.53 14.90 3.01
N GLU A 230 8.38 14.52 2.06
CA GLU A 230 8.47 15.18 0.74
C GLU A 230 8.64 16.71 0.83
N GLY A 231 9.24 17.21 1.91
CA GLY A 231 9.47 18.65 2.13
C GLY A 231 8.30 19.41 2.73
N VAL A 232 7.18 18.77 3.06
CA VAL A 232 6.05 19.40 3.77
C VAL A 232 5.82 18.79 5.16
N PRO A 233 5.20 19.53 6.10
CA PRO A 233 4.86 18.98 7.41
C PRO A 233 3.93 17.77 7.34
N ALA A 234 4.27 16.72 8.06
CA ALA A 234 3.51 15.47 8.13
C ALA A 234 3.38 14.98 9.57
N LEU A 235 2.31 14.24 9.87
CA LEU A 235 2.21 13.49 11.12
C LEU A 235 2.62 12.04 10.90
N ILE A 236 3.25 11.46 11.92
CA ILE A 236 3.61 10.04 12.00
C ILE A 236 3.13 9.44 13.33
N PRO A 237 2.89 8.12 13.39
CA PRO A 237 2.58 7.44 14.65
C PRO A 237 3.67 7.60 15.71
N TYR A 238 3.28 7.55 17.00
CA TYR A 238 4.22 7.66 18.12
C TYR A 238 5.29 6.55 18.14
N ALA A 239 4.87 5.30 17.94
CA ALA A 239 5.74 4.11 17.94
C ALA A 239 5.95 3.60 16.50
N TYR A 240 6.32 4.51 15.58
CA TYR A 240 6.50 4.20 14.16
C TYR A 240 7.48 3.05 13.90
N ASP A 241 8.52 2.90 14.72
CA ASP A 241 9.56 1.88 14.60
C ASP A 241 8.97 0.49 14.84
N LYS A 242 8.20 0.35 15.92
CA LYS A 242 7.47 -0.88 16.21
C LYS A 242 6.47 -1.20 15.11
N ILE A 243 5.68 -0.21 14.66
CA ILE A 243 4.68 -0.41 13.61
C ILE A 243 5.35 -0.92 12.32
N LEU A 244 6.45 -0.30 11.90
CA LEU A 244 7.19 -0.73 10.72
C LEU A 244 7.84 -2.10 10.90
N THR A 245 8.41 -2.40 12.06
CA THR A 245 8.98 -3.74 12.34
C THR A 245 7.90 -4.82 12.36
N ASP A 246 6.72 -4.54 12.92
CA ASP A 246 5.62 -5.51 12.94
C ASP A 246 5.16 -5.84 11.51
N GLU A 247 5.07 -4.82 10.65
CA GLU A 247 4.59 -4.93 9.27
C GLU A 247 5.66 -5.51 8.30
N TYR A 248 6.85 -4.92 8.27
CA TYR A 248 7.89 -5.21 7.27
C TYR A 248 9.10 -5.99 7.80
N LYS A 249 9.15 -6.22 9.12
CA LYS A 249 10.30 -6.81 9.84
C LYS A 249 11.54 -5.91 9.80
N ASP A 250 12.48 -6.19 10.70
CA ASP A 250 13.70 -5.38 10.88
C ASP A 250 14.51 -5.22 9.60
N LYS A 251 14.46 -6.22 8.71
CA LYS A 251 15.18 -6.20 7.43
C LYS A 251 14.79 -5.01 6.54
N ALA A 252 13.53 -4.60 6.52
CA ALA A 252 13.11 -3.47 5.69
C ALA A 252 13.68 -2.12 6.15
N LEU A 253 14.12 -2.05 7.40
CA LEU A 253 14.70 -0.85 8.01
C LEU A 253 16.22 -0.74 7.83
N VAL A 254 16.88 -1.81 7.38
CA VAL A 254 18.35 -1.90 7.35
C VAL A 254 18.92 -2.40 6.03
N VAL A 255 18.15 -3.13 5.21
CA VAL A 255 18.63 -3.63 3.92
C VAL A 255 18.76 -2.48 2.94
N THR A 256 19.97 -2.28 2.41
CA THR A 256 20.35 -1.16 1.54
C THR A 256 20.26 -1.48 0.05
N GLU A 257 19.72 -2.64 -0.33
CA GLU A 257 19.52 -3.03 -1.72
C GLU A 257 18.12 -3.62 -1.91
N PHE A 258 17.29 -2.98 -2.72
CA PHE A 258 15.92 -3.43 -2.94
C PHE A 258 15.37 -2.91 -4.27
N GLN A 259 14.57 -3.73 -4.97
CA GLN A 259 13.87 -3.35 -6.22
C GLN A 259 14.75 -2.63 -7.26
N GLY A 260 16.02 -3.05 -7.41
CA GLY A 260 16.96 -2.46 -8.37
C GLY A 260 17.52 -1.09 -7.96
N HIS A 261 17.44 -0.75 -6.68
CA HIS A 261 18.01 0.46 -6.09
C HIS A 261 18.95 0.09 -4.95
N THR A 262 19.95 0.93 -4.75
CA THR A 262 20.89 0.83 -3.64
C THR A 262 20.87 2.13 -2.84
N TRP A 263 20.76 2.01 -1.52
CA TRP A 263 20.83 3.14 -0.60
C TRP A 263 22.25 3.70 -0.56
N ASN A 264 22.38 4.99 -0.85
CA ASN A 264 23.61 5.73 -0.73
C ASN A 264 23.61 6.50 0.61
N PRO A 265 24.45 6.15 1.58
CA PRO A 265 24.47 6.78 2.90
C PRO A 265 24.99 8.23 2.89
N ASP A 266 25.85 8.59 1.93
CA ASP A 266 26.40 9.94 1.82
C ASP A 266 25.35 10.93 1.28
N LEU A 267 24.56 10.48 0.30
CA LEU A 267 23.46 11.26 -0.25
C LEU A 267 22.18 11.17 0.59
N LYS A 268 22.05 10.13 1.42
CA LYS A 268 20.81 9.72 2.08
C LYS A 268 19.67 9.53 1.07
N GLU A 269 19.98 8.81 -0.01
CA GLU A 269 19.07 8.61 -1.14
C GLU A 269 19.12 7.18 -1.65
N TRP A 270 17.98 6.71 -2.12
CA TRP A 270 17.88 5.47 -2.89
C TRP A 270 18.25 5.74 -4.36
N VAL A 271 19.38 5.19 -4.80
CA VAL A 271 19.90 5.39 -6.16
C VAL A 271 19.58 4.19 -7.02
N LYS A 272 19.08 4.42 -8.23
CA LYS A 272 18.75 3.36 -9.19
C LYS A 272 20.00 2.70 -9.74
N ASN A 273 20.05 1.37 -9.72
CA ASN A 273 21.22 0.62 -10.18
C ASN A 273 21.27 0.58 -11.72
N PRO A 274 22.44 0.85 -12.34
CA PRO A 274 22.57 0.93 -13.79
C PRO A 274 22.15 -0.35 -14.53
N GLU A 275 22.40 -1.52 -13.92
CA GLU A 275 22.24 -2.84 -14.57
C GLU A 275 20.78 -3.24 -14.83
N THR A 276 19.82 -2.74 -14.04
CA THR A 276 18.39 -3.04 -14.28
C THR A 276 17.85 -2.41 -15.57
N THR A 277 18.55 -1.42 -16.12
CA THR A 277 18.23 -0.77 -17.40
C THR A 277 18.60 -1.66 -18.59
N ASN A 278 19.71 -2.40 -18.46
CA ASN A 278 20.26 -3.24 -19.53
C ASN A 278 19.67 -4.65 -19.51
N GLU A 279 19.44 -5.26 -18.34
CA GLU A 279 18.82 -6.60 -18.30
C GLU A 279 17.36 -6.59 -18.79
N LYS A 280 16.58 -5.53 -18.49
CA LYS A 280 15.22 -5.39 -19.02
C LYS A 280 15.22 -5.10 -20.53
N LYS A 281 16.20 -4.33 -21.05
CA LYS A 281 16.40 -4.13 -22.50
C LYS A 281 16.81 -5.43 -23.20
N GLU A 282 17.76 -6.18 -22.65
CA GLU A 282 18.23 -7.44 -23.21
C GLU A 282 17.17 -8.54 -23.16
N LYS A 283 16.40 -8.66 -22.06
CA LYS A 283 15.26 -9.58 -21.99
C LYS A 283 14.16 -9.22 -22.97
N LYS A 284 13.94 -7.92 -23.26
CA LYS A 284 12.98 -7.43 -24.26
C LYS A 284 13.47 -7.68 -25.70
N ILE A 285 14.76 -7.50 -25.97
CA ILE A 285 15.40 -7.78 -27.27
C ILE A 285 15.41 -9.29 -27.54
N LYS A 286 15.85 -10.12 -26.58
CA LYS A 286 15.84 -11.59 -26.70
C LYS A 286 14.43 -12.14 -26.92
N ARG A 287 13.41 -11.60 -26.23
CA ARG A 287 12.00 -11.98 -26.49
C ARG A 287 11.48 -11.57 -27.87
N SER A 288 11.97 -10.48 -28.47
CA SER A 288 11.57 -10.07 -29.82
C SER A 288 12.27 -10.85 -30.94
N ILE A 289 13.47 -11.37 -30.67
CA ILE A 289 14.25 -12.17 -31.64
C ILE A 289 13.78 -13.63 -31.63
N LEU A 290 13.28 -14.15 -30.50
CA LEU A 290 12.74 -15.51 -30.37
C LEU A 290 11.27 -15.65 -30.79
N SER A 291 10.65 -14.58 -31.32
CA SER A 291 9.27 -14.57 -31.81
C SER A 291 9.14 -14.45 -33.33
N TRP A 292 10.19 -14.79 -34.09
CA TRP A 292 10.18 -14.97 -35.54
C TRP A 292 10.67 -16.37 -35.91
#